data_AF-A0A0G9KUV9-F1
#
_entry.id   AF-A0A0G9KUV9-F1
#
_cell.length_a   1.000
_cell.length_b   1.000
_cell.length_c   1.000
_cell.angle_alpha   90.00
_cell.angle_beta   90.00
_cell.angle_gamma   90.00
#
_symmetry.space_group_name_H-M   'P 1'
#
loop_
_entity.id
_entity.type
_entity.pdbx_description
1 polymer ?
#
loop_
_entity_poly.entity_id
_entity_poly.type
_entity_poly.pdbx_seq_one_letter_code
_entity_poly.pdbx_strand_id
1 'polypeptide(L)' 'MSNNNLKTALKMRFEYYNLYEGKEEKWHEKYKNHNLYEVVVKSFKYDFKEIGEMLPKLLKEFEKNL' A
#
# COMPACT_ATOMS: atom_id res chain seq x y z
N MET A 1 5.12 6.72 -12.56
CA MET A 1 4.29 5.57 -12.19
C MET A 1 4.60 4.35 -13.06
N SER A 2 5.54 3.51 -12.62
CA SER A 2 5.66 2.17 -13.20
C SER A 2 4.40 1.38 -12.81
N ASN A 3 3.70 0.76 -13.77
CA ASN A 3 2.54 -0.10 -13.53
C ASN A 3 2.81 -1.16 -12.45
N ASN A 4 4.08 -1.54 -12.26
CA ASN A 4 4.53 -2.47 -11.25
C ASN A 4 4.38 -1.95 -9.81
N ASN A 5 4.59 -0.66 -9.56
CA ASN A 5 4.47 -0.10 -8.21
C ASN A 5 3.02 -0.07 -7.74
N LEU A 6 2.10 0.34 -8.61
CA LEU A 6 0.66 0.32 -8.30
C LEU A 6 0.17 -1.10 -8.04
N LYS A 7 0.53 -2.06 -8.89
CA LYS A 7 0.17 -3.47 -8.71
C LYS A 7 0.73 -4.03 -7.39
N THR A 8 1.99 -3.74 -7.07
CA THR A 8 2.62 -4.18 -5.83
C THR A 8 1.95 -3.56 -4.61
N ALA A 9 1.67 -2.26 -4.62
CA ALA A 9 1.00 -1.58 -3.52
C ALA A 9 -0.44 -2.11 -3.29
N LEU A 10 -1.20 -2.34 -4.37
CA LEU A 10 -2.53 -2.98 -4.29
C LEU A 10 -2.44 -4.39 -3.72
N LYS A 11 -1.46 -5.18 -4.15
CA LYS A 11 -1.22 -6.53 -3.63
C LYS A 11 -0.90 -6.48 -2.13
N MET A 12 0.04 -5.64 -1.72
CA MET A 12 0.41 -5.46 -0.31
C MET A 12 -0.80 -5.09 0.54
N ARG A 13 -1.63 -4.13 0.09
CA ARG A 13 -2.87 -3.74 0.79
C ARG A 13 -3.88 -4.88 0.84
N PHE A 14 -4.04 -5.64 -0.25
CA PHE A 14 -4.92 -6.82 -0.27
C PHE A 14 -4.46 -7.86 0.76
N GLU A 15 -3.17 -8.16 0.82
CA GLU A 15 -2.62 -9.10 1.80
C GLU A 15 -2.94 -8.66 3.23
N TYR A 16 -2.78 -7.37 3.55
CA TYR A 16 -3.08 -6.83 4.88
C TYR A 16 -4.50 -7.17 5.34
N TYR A 17 -5.50 -6.82 4.52
CA TYR A 17 -6.91 -6.99 4.89
C TYR A 17 -7.46 -8.42 4.73
N ASN A 18 -6.83 -9.29 3.93
CA ASN A 18 -7.38 -10.60 3.61
C ASN A 18 -6.54 -11.77 4.13
N LEU A 19 -5.21 -11.71 3.98
CA LEU A 19 -4.33 -12.83 4.37
C LEU A 19 -3.80 -12.67 5.81
N TYR A 20 -3.71 -11.42 6.26
CA TYR A 20 -3.17 -11.05 7.57
C TYR A 20 -4.25 -10.48 8.50
N GLU A 21 -5.53 -10.71 8.23
CA GLU A 21 -6.62 -10.38 9.17
C GLU A 21 -6.38 -11.07 10.52
N GLY A 22 -6.28 -10.27 11.59
CA GLY A 22 -5.93 -10.73 12.94
C GLY A 22 -4.45 -11.09 13.14
N LYS A 23 -3.59 -10.77 12.17
CA LYS A 23 -2.13 -11.00 12.17
C LYS A 23 -1.38 -9.81 11.56
N GLU A 24 -1.90 -8.61 11.72
CA GLU A 24 -1.44 -7.38 11.08
C GLU A 24 0.03 -7.07 11.41
N GLU A 25 0.47 -7.35 12.64
CA GLU A 25 1.86 -7.19 13.06
C GLU A 25 2.83 -7.96 12.15
N LYS A 26 2.48 -9.18 11.74
CA LYS A 26 3.31 -10.00 10.83
C LYS A 26 3.40 -9.39 9.43
N TRP A 27 2.35 -8.70 8.99
CA TRP A 27 2.38 -7.96 7.73
C TRP A 27 3.36 -6.78 7.81
N HIS A 28 3.32 -6.04 8.93
CA HIS A 28 4.26 -4.94 9.17
C HIS A 28 5.70 -5.45 9.23
N GLU A 29 5.97 -6.54 9.95
CA GLU A 29 7.32 -7.14 9.99
C GLU A 29 7.84 -7.55 8.61
N LYS A 30 6.97 -8.14 7.77
CA LYS A 30 7.30 -8.55 6.40
C LYS A 30 7.64 -7.37 5.50
N TYR A 31 6.89 -6.27 5.61
CA TYR A 31 6.94 -5.17 4.63
C TYR A 31 7.60 -3.89 5.11
N LYS A 32 7.95 -3.74 6.40
CA LYS A 32 8.53 -2.50 6.96
C LYS A 32 9.75 -1.94 6.20
N ASN A 33 10.52 -2.79 5.54
CA ASN A 33 11.71 -2.40 4.77
C ASN A 33 11.44 -2.25 3.26
N HIS A 34 10.19 -2.45 2.81
CA HIS A 34 9.81 -2.30 1.41
C HIS A 34 9.66 -0.81 1.06
N ASN A 35 10.17 -0.37 -0.09
CA ASN A 35 10.13 1.04 -0.52
C ASN A 35 8.71 1.64 -0.57
N LEU A 36 7.69 0.83 -0.89
CA LEU A 36 6.29 1.25 -0.93
C LEU A 36 5.56 1.17 0.42
N TYR A 37 6.23 0.74 1.50
CA TYR A 37 5.59 0.48 2.79
C TYR A 37 4.78 1.66 3.30
N GLU A 38 5.39 2.85 3.37
CA GLU A 38 4.72 4.04 3.88
C GLU A 38 3.51 4.45 3.04
N VAL A 39 3.61 4.30 1.72
CA VAL A 39 2.50 4.61 0.79
C VAL A 39 1.32 3.66 1.04
N VAL A 40 1.61 2.37 1.19
CA VAL A 40 0.57 1.37 1.46
C VAL A 40 -0.09 1.62 2.82
N VAL A 41 0.69 1.90 3.86
CA VAL A 41 0.14 2.24 5.19
C VAL A 41 -0.73 3.50 5.14
N LYS A 42 -0.29 4.56 4.45
CA LYS A 42 -1.10 5.78 4.25
C LYS A 42 -2.42 5.47 3.53
N SER A 43 -2.42 4.49 2.63
CA SER A 43 -3.59 4.10 1.86
C SER A 43 -4.68 3.40 2.69
N PHE A 44 -4.38 2.94 3.91
CA PHE A 44 -5.35 2.31 4.81
C PHE A 44 -6.41 3.29 5.34
N LYS A 45 -6.17 4.60 5.20
CA LYS A 45 -7.13 5.65 5.55
C LYS A 45 -8.32 5.73 4.60
N TYR A 46 -8.17 5.19 3.39
CA TYR A 46 -9.18 5.24 2.35
C TYR A 46 -9.89 3.91 2.25
N ASP A 47 -11.19 3.95 2.01
CA ASP A 47 -11.99 2.74 1.85
C ASP A 47 -11.70 2.04 0.50
N PHE A 48 -12.35 0.91 0.27
CA PHE A 48 -12.19 0.16 -0.98
C PHE A 48 -12.74 0.91 -2.22
N LYS A 49 -13.73 1.79 -2.05
CA LYS A 49 -14.31 2.57 -3.17
C LYS A 49 -13.35 3.67 -3.61
N GLU A 50 -12.60 4.24 -2.67
CA GLU A 50 -11.66 5.33 -2.91
C GLU A 50 -10.27 4.85 -3.33
N ILE A 51 -9.88 3.62 -2.96
CA ILE A 51 -8.49 3.16 -3.13
C ILE A 51 -8.02 3.13 -4.59
N GLY A 52 -8.92 2.87 -5.54
CA GLY A 52 -8.62 2.85 -6.97
C GLY A 52 -8.12 4.19 -7.49
N GLU A 53 -8.59 5.29 -6.92
CA GLU A 53 -8.15 6.64 -7.26
C GLU A 53 -7.03 7.15 -6.36
N MET A 54 -7.11 6.86 -5.06
CA MET A 54 -6.21 7.44 -4.06
C MET A 54 -4.84 6.79 -4.06
N LEU A 55 -4.73 5.47 -4.27
CA LEU A 55 -3.43 4.80 -4.26
C LEU A 55 -2.50 5.27 -5.39
N PRO A 56 -2.98 5.46 -6.65
CA PRO A 56 -2.20 6.13 -7.67
C PRO A 56 -1.75 7.54 -7.28
N LYS A 57 -2.62 8.37 -6.66
CA LYS A 57 -2.26 9.72 -6.23
C LYS A 57 -1.15 9.71 -5.17
N LEU A 58 -1.27 8.85 -4.16
CA LEU A 58 -0.26 8.68 -3.11
C LEU A 58 1.09 8.23 -3.68
N LEU A 59 1.09 7.32 -4.66
CA LEU A 59 2.31 6.88 -5.34
C LEU A 59 2.99 8.02 -6.11
N LYS A 60 2.21 8.89 -6.77
CA LYS A 60 2.77 10.08 -7.45
C LYS A 60 3.37 11.07 -6.45
N GLU A 61 2.74 11.27 -5.30
CA GLU A 61 3.29 12.13 -4.25
C GLU A 61 4.59 11.55 -3.69
N PHE A 62 4.64 10.24 -3.48
CA PHE A 62 5.86 9.56 -3.02
C PHE A 62 7.00 9.67 -4.05
N GLU A 63 6.73 9.46 -5.33
CA GLU A 63 7.73 9.63 -6.41
C GLU A 63 8.29 11.07 -6.48
N LYS A 64 7.52 12.09 -6.08
CA LYS A 64 7.97 13.50 -6.08
C LYS A 64 8.81 13.88 -4.86
N ASN A 65 8.69 13.12 -3.78
CA ASN A 65 9.40 13.38 -2.51
C ASN A 65 10.67 12.53 -2.36
N LEU A 66 10.97 11.67 -3.35
CA LEU A 66 12.22 10.92 -3.51
C LEU A 66 13.25 11.77 -4.27
#